data_AF-A0A6G5A1P1-F1
#
_entry.id   AF-A0A6G5A1P1-F1
#
_cell.length_a   1.000
_cell.length_b   1.000
_cell.length_c   1.000
_cell.angle_alpha   90.00
_cell.angle_beta   90.00
_cell.angle_gamma   90.00
#
_symmetry.space_group_name_H-M   'P 1'
#
loop_
_entity.id
_entity.type
_entity.pdbx_description
1 polymer ?
#
loop_
_entity_poly.entity_id
_entity_poly.type
_entity_poly.pdbx_seq_one_letter_code
_entity_poly.pdbx_strand_id
1 'polypeptide(L)'
;MAAPVSTRLAFASKTAQLVSCKTRVPQVVTCAGLKLWKVPPTFEGVEFPEERKLRNLEKVPTYPFGVRPPKMFKDLATIRGAELVHNRLLYNQYGIIALSGAFLRPGHIDMIRLNINKKLDVSRMFAVWRIDPPWKPITKKGQGKEWAKEKVP
;
A
#
# COMPACT_ATOMS: atom_id res chain seq x y z
N MET A 1 4.02 11.47 -45.71
CA MET A 1 5.35 11.13 -45.15
C MET A 1 5.33 9.65 -44.82
N ALA A 2 5.95 8.85 -45.68
CA ALA A 2 5.89 7.39 -45.67
C ALA A 2 7.24 6.82 -45.23
N ALA A 3 7.21 5.81 -44.34
CA ALA A 3 7.91 4.53 -44.52
C ALA A 3 7.72 3.63 -43.28
N PRO A 4 6.99 2.50 -43.39
CA PRO A 4 7.18 1.35 -42.53
C PRO A 4 8.26 0.46 -43.16
N VAL A 5 9.43 0.32 -42.52
CA VAL A 5 10.49 -0.57 -43.01
C VAL A 5 10.37 -1.92 -42.31
N SER A 6 9.59 -2.80 -42.93
CA SER A 6 9.70 -4.24 -42.79
C SER A 6 11.00 -4.68 -43.47
N THR A 7 12.01 -5.09 -42.71
CA THR A 7 13.21 -5.72 -43.26
C THR A 7 13.19 -7.20 -42.93
N ARG A 8 12.88 -7.98 -43.97
CA ARG A 8 12.89 -9.44 -44.01
C ARG A 8 14.27 -9.97 -43.60
N LEU A 9 14.25 -10.99 -42.74
CA LEU A 9 15.37 -11.87 -42.48
C LEU A 9 15.88 -12.47 -43.81
N ALA A 10 17.07 -12.07 -44.21
CA ALA A 10 17.79 -12.68 -45.32
C ALA A 10 18.50 -13.93 -44.79
N PHE A 11 17.97 -15.10 -45.13
CA PHE A 11 18.65 -16.38 -44.98
C PHE A 11 19.63 -16.52 -46.15
N ALA A 12 20.89 -16.14 -45.94
CA ALA A 12 21.94 -16.31 -46.93
C ALA A 12 22.70 -17.62 -46.66
N SER A 13 22.44 -18.59 -47.52
CA SER A 13 23.23 -19.79 -47.72
C SER A 13 24.64 -19.45 -48.20
N LYS A 14 25.68 -20.11 -47.68
CA LYS A 14 26.52 -21.07 -48.43
C LYS A 14 27.87 -21.31 -47.76
N THR A 15 28.27 -22.58 -47.93
CA THR A 15 29.64 -23.09 -48.10
C THR A 15 30.56 -23.14 -46.89
N ALA A 16 30.69 -24.38 -46.41
CA ALA A 16 31.86 -24.89 -45.72
C ALA A 16 33.15 -24.54 -46.49
N GLN A 17 34.10 -23.94 -45.79
CA GLN A 17 35.52 -24.06 -46.08
C GLN A 17 36.21 -24.51 -44.81
N LEU A 18 36.70 -25.75 -44.85
CA LEU A 18 37.52 -26.39 -43.84
C LEU A 18 38.88 -25.70 -43.85
N VAL A 19 39.09 -24.76 -42.92
CA VAL A 19 40.41 -24.13 -42.72
C VAL A 19 41.18 -24.93 -41.67
N SER A 20 42.22 -25.59 -42.19
CA SER A 20 43.43 -26.12 -41.57
C SER A 20 43.61 -25.85 -40.07
N CYS A 21 43.69 -26.95 -39.30
CA CYS A 21 44.15 -26.96 -37.92
C CYS A 21 45.68 -26.78 -37.87
N LYS A 22 46.15 -25.58 -37.53
CA LYS A 22 47.51 -25.36 -37.00
C LYS A 22 47.39 -24.73 -35.62
N THR A 23 47.79 -25.52 -34.61
CA THR A 23 48.02 -25.14 -33.20
C THR A 23 46.97 -24.21 -32.59
N ARG A 24 45.79 -24.75 -32.23
CA ARG A 24 44.88 -24.09 -31.29
C ARG A 24 45.47 -24.18 -29.88
N VAL A 25 46.09 -23.10 -29.43
CA VAL A 25 46.07 -22.78 -28.00
C VAL A 25 44.59 -22.65 -27.60
N PRO A 26 44.10 -23.33 -26.54
CA PRO A 26 42.77 -23.04 -26.04
C PRO A 26 42.79 -21.59 -25.53
N GLN A 27 42.26 -20.66 -26.33
CA GLN A 27 41.87 -19.37 -25.80
C GLN A 27 40.71 -19.64 -24.85
N VAL A 28 41.04 -19.81 -23.56
CA VAL A 28 40.06 -19.75 -22.48
C VAL A 28 39.61 -18.30 -22.44
N VAL A 29 38.62 -17.95 -23.26
CA VAL A 29 37.90 -16.70 -23.12
C VAL A 29 37.21 -16.82 -21.77
N THR A 30 37.69 -16.08 -20.78
CA THR A 30 36.98 -15.97 -19.51
C THR A 30 35.64 -15.31 -19.81
N CYS A 31 34.59 -16.14 -19.87
CA CYS A 31 33.20 -15.70 -19.98
C CYS A 31 32.74 -15.07 -18.65
N ALA A 32 33.53 -14.17 -18.07
CA ALA A 32 33.17 -13.41 -16.90
C ALA A 32 32.61 -12.06 -17.37
N GLY A 33 31.32 -12.02 -17.68
CA GLY A 33 30.64 -10.77 -18.02
C GLY A 33 30.73 -9.77 -16.86
N LEU A 34 31.15 -8.53 -17.15
CA LEU A 34 31.11 -7.45 -16.17
C LEU A 34 29.66 -7.20 -15.75
N LYS A 35 29.35 -7.46 -14.48
CA LYS A 35 28.03 -7.16 -13.92
C LYS A 35 27.90 -5.65 -13.78
N LEU A 36 26.98 -5.05 -14.55
CA LEU A 36 26.62 -3.65 -14.39
C LEU A 36 25.67 -3.50 -13.19
N TRP A 37 26.20 -3.08 -12.04
CA TRP A 37 25.39 -2.73 -10.88
C TRP A 37 24.75 -1.36 -11.11
N LYS A 38 23.43 -1.27 -10.92
CA LYS A 38 22.75 0.03 -10.93
C LYS A 38 23.16 0.80 -9.68
N VAL A 39 23.41 2.10 -9.84
CA VAL A 39 23.65 3.00 -8.72
C VAL A 39 22.44 2.95 -7.77
N PRO A 40 22.65 2.85 -6.45
CA PRO A 40 21.54 2.83 -5.51
C PRO A 40 20.76 4.17 -5.57
N PRO A 41 19.43 4.13 -5.40
CA PRO A 41 18.63 5.36 -5.35
C PRO A 41 18.97 6.16 -4.08
N THR A 42 19.23 7.45 -4.25
CA THR A 42 19.43 8.41 -3.17
C THR A 42 18.08 8.99 -2.72
N PHE A 43 17.83 9.10 -1.41
CA PHE A 43 16.58 9.59 -0.82
C PHE A 43 16.72 11.00 -0.23
N GLU A 44 17.42 11.88 -0.95
CA GLU A 44 17.67 13.26 -0.54
C GLU A 44 16.44 14.12 -0.92
N GLY A 45 15.75 14.69 0.09
CA GLY A 45 14.52 15.48 -0.12
C GLY A 45 13.21 14.85 0.40
N VAL A 46 13.29 13.81 1.23
CA VAL A 46 12.10 13.28 1.92
C VAL A 46 11.76 14.16 3.13
N GLU A 47 10.55 14.73 3.12
CA GLU A 47 10.01 15.47 4.27
C GLU A 47 9.49 14.49 5.33
N PHE A 48 10.05 14.56 6.53
CA PHE A 48 9.64 13.74 7.66
C PHE A 48 8.80 14.56 8.65
N PRO A 49 7.64 14.06 9.09
CA PRO A 49 6.90 14.67 10.18
C PRO A 49 7.62 14.46 11.53
N GLU A 50 7.28 15.29 12.51
CA GLU A 50 7.81 15.21 13.88
C GLU A 50 7.50 13.85 14.53
N GLU A 51 6.23 13.43 14.49
CA GLU A 51 5.81 12.12 14.93
C GLU A 51 5.92 11.08 13.81
N ARG A 52 6.86 10.14 13.96
CA ARG A 52 7.09 9.09 12.96
C ARG A 52 6.24 7.83 13.15
N LYS A 53 5.78 7.56 14.38
CA LYS A 53 4.96 6.38 14.72
C LYS A 53 3.48 6.71 14.66
N LEU A 54 2.63 5.70 14.44
CA LEU A 54 1.18 5.90 14.46
C LEU A 54 0.72 6.21 15.89
N ARG A 55 0.10 7.39 16.04
CA ARG A 55 -0.59 7.84 17.25
C ARG A 55 -1.70 6.87 17.64
N ASN A 56 -2.00 6.81 18.94
CA ASN A 56 -3.21 6.13 19.40
C ASN A 56 -4.46 6.94 19.04
N LEU A 57 -5.46 6.33 18.43
CA LEU A 57 -6.74 6.97 18.20
C LEU A 57 -7.69 6.65 19.37
N GLU A 58 -8.50 7.64 19.77
CA GLU A 58 -9.52 7.42 20.78
C GLU A 58 -10.55 6.40 20.29
N LYS A 59 -10.90 5.43 21.14
CA LYS A 59 -11.83 4.35 20.78
C LYS A 59 -13.28 4.81 20.74
N VAL A 60 -13.59 5.85 21.51
CA VAL A 60 -14.90 6.46 21.66
C VAL A 60 -14.65 7.97 21.72
N PRO A 61 -15.45 8.79 21.03
CA PRO A 61 -15.33 10.23 21.14
C PRO A 61 -15.56 10.71 22.58
N THR A 62 -14.81 11.71 23.00
CA THR A 62 -15.02 12.36 24.29
C THR A 62 -16.28 13.23 24.24
N TYR A 63 -17.29 12.91 25.05
CA TYR A 63 -18.52 13.69 25.19
C TYR A 63 -18.48 14.52 26.48
N PRO A 64 -19.11 15.71 26.51
CA PRO A 64 -19.24 16.49 27.73
C PRO A 64 -20.07 15.74 28.78
N PHE A 65 -19.80 16.05 30.06
CA PHE A 65 -20.46 15.39 31.19
C PHE A 65 -22.00 15.53 31.09
N GLY A 66 -22.71 14.40 31.24
CA GLY A 66 -24.17 14.34 31.19
C GLY A 66 -24.77 14.09 29.80
N VAL A 67 -23.99 14.19 28.71
CA VAL A 67 -24.48 13.90 27.35
C VAL A 67 -24.17 12.45 26.98
N ARG A 68 -25.21 11.68 26.69
CA ARG A 68 -25.07 10.33 26.13
C ARG A 68 -24.83 10.42 24.62
N PRO A 69 -24.03 9.51 24.03
CA PRO A 69 -23.85 9.47 22.58
C PRO A 69 -25.20 9.34 21.88
N PRO A 70 -25.49 10.17 20.86
CA PRO A 70 -26.75 10.09 20.15
C PRO A 70 -26.85 8.77 19.38
N LYS A 71 -28.03 8.13 19.42
CA LYS A 71 -28.26 6.89 18.67
C LYS A 71 -28.33 7.21 17.17
N MET A 72 -27.59 6.46 16.37
CA MET A 72 -27.58 6.62 14.92
C MET A 72 -28.14 5.40 14.21
N PHE A 73 -28.66 5.62 13.00
CA PHE A 73 -28.96 4.53 12.08
C PHE A 73 -27.66 3.97 11.51
N LYS A 74 -27.70 2.72 11.03
CA LYS A 74 -26.52 2.06 10.47
C LYS A 74 -25.95 2.77 9.24
N ASP A 75 -26.78 3.55 8.55
CA ASP A 75 -26.47 4.29 7.33
C ASP A 75 -25.41 3.62 6.45
N LEU A 76 -25.88 2.73 5.56
CA LEU A 76 -25.02 2.00 4.65
C LEU A 76 -24.61 2.83 3.43
N ALA A 77 -25.19 4.02 3.24
CA ALA A 77 -24.80 4.90 2.14
C ALA A 77 -23.36 5.40 2.33
N THR A 78 -22.90 5.56 3.58
CA THR A 78 -21.55 6.06 3.89
C THR A 78 -20.42 5.22 3.28
N ILE A 79 -20.62 3.91 3.13
CA ILE A 79 -19.60 2.99 2.58
C ILE A 79 -19.76 2.73 1.09
N ARG A 80 -20.82 3.26 0.48
CA ARG A 80 -21.15 3.02 -0.93
C ARG A 80 -20.57 4.15 -1.77
N GLY A 81 -20.02 3.78 -2.92
CA GLY A 81 -19.46 4.72 -3.88
C GLY A 81 -17.95 4.90 -3.72
N ALA A 82 -17.39 5.71 -4.60
CA ALA A 82 -15.97 6.05 -4.57
C ALA A 82 -15.69 7.06 -3.45
N GLU A 83 -14.50 6.97 -2.89
CA GLU A 83 -13.97 7.93 -1.93
C GLU A 83 -13.66 9.24 -2.67
N LEU A 84 -13.93 10.41 -2.09
CA LEU A 84 -13.78 11.71 -2.78
C LEU A 84 -12.64 12.58 -2.19
N VAL A 85 -12.23 12.36 -0.94
CA VAL A 85 -11.41 13.32 -0.17
C VAL A 85 -9.95 12.88 -0.08
N HIS A 86 -9.68 11.66 0.37
CA HIS A 86 -8.39 11.07 0.68
C HIS A 86 -7.78 10.22 -0.44
N ASN A 87 -8.09 10.54 -1.70
CA ASN A 87 -7.64 9.77 -2.87
C ASN A 87 -6.14 9.92 -3.21
N ARG A 88 -5.50 11.00 -2.75
CA ARG A 88 -4.12 11.34 -3.15
C ARG A 88 -3.14 11.17 -2.00
N LEU A 89 -1.93 10.71 -2.32
CA LEU A 89 -0.82 10.65 -1.37
C LEU A 89 -0.34 12.07 -1.03
N LEU A 90 0.09 12.29 0.21
CA LEU A 90 0.57 13.58 0.74
C LEU A 90 2.08 13.62 0.56
N TYR A 91 2.74 12.53 0.98
CA TYR A 91 4.18 12.34 0.89
C TYR A 91 4.62 11.55 -0.36
N ASN A 92 3.69 11.30 -1.30
CA ASN A 92 3.89 10.67 -2.62
C ASN A 92 4.58 9.29 -2.70
N GLN A 93 5.08 8.72 -1.61
CA GLN A 93 5.87 7.48 -1.62
C GLN A 93 4.98 6.22 -1.63
N TYR A 94 4.25 6.01 -0.54
CA TYR A 94 3.49 4.78 -0.32
C TYR A 94 2.19 5.07 0.44
N GLY A 95 1.19 4.21 0.22
CA GLY A 95 -0.08 4.26 0.93
C GLY A 95 -0.83 2.94 0.82
N ILE A 96 -1.78 2.74 1.72
CA ILE A 96 -2.69 1.60 1.69
C ILE A 96 -4.00 2.07 1.07
N ILE A 97 -4.41 1.41 -0.01
CA ILE A 97 -5.64 1.74 -0.74
C ILE A 97 -6.73 0.74 -0.34
N ALA A 98 -7.92 1.25 -0.03
CA ALA A 98 -9.09 0.43 0.19
C ALA A 98 -9.73 0.08 -1.18
N LEU A 99 -9.81 -1.21 -1.49
CA LEU A 99 -10.50 -1.68 -2.71
C LEU A 99 -12.02 -1.70 -2.54
N SER A 100 -12.51 -1.78 -1.30
CA SER A 100 -13.93 -1.88 -0.97
C SER A 100 -14.25 -1.12 0.31
N GLY A 101 -15.45 -0.54 0.38
CA GLY A 101 -15.95 0.13 1.57
C GLY A 101 -16.25 -0.85 2.71
N ALA A 102 -15.85 -0.49 3.94
CA ALA A 102 -16.10 -1.26 5.14
C ALA A 102 -16.07 -0.37 6.40
N PHE A 103 -16.52 -0.90 7.53
CA PHE A 103 -16.42 -0.22 8.82
C PHE A 103 -15.20 -0.72 9.61
N LEU A 104 -14.33 0.22 10.01
CA LEU A 104 -13.23 -0.05 10.92
C LEU A 104 -13.70 0.03 12.37
N ARG A 105 -13.50 -1.06 13.12
CA ARG A 105 -13.74 -1.09 14.57
C ARG A 105 -12.47 -0.69 15.32
N PRO A 106 -12.58 -0.23 16.58
CA PRO A 106 -11.41 0.11 17.40
C PRO A 106 -10.34 -1.01 17.44
N GLY A 107 -10.76 -2.27 17.50
CA GLY A 107 -9.83 -3.41 17.47
C GLY A 107 -9.04 -3.54 16.16
N HIS A 108 -9.61 -3.16 15.01
CA HIS A 108 -8.87 -3.18 13.74
C HIS A 108 -7.81 -2.07 13.73
N ILE A 109 -8.13 -0.89 14.26
CA ILE A 109 -7.22 0.25 14.37
C ILE A 109 -6.04 -0.11 15.29
N ASP A 110 -6.31 -0.71 16.44
CA ASP A 110 -5.29 -1.20 17.37
C ASP A 110 -4.37 -2.22 16.71
N MET A 111 -4.94 -3.17 15.96
CA MET A 111 -4.16 -4.20 15.25
C MET A 111 -3.24 -3.57 14.18
N ILE A 112 -3.75 -2.63 13.37
CA ILE A 112 -2.97 -1.92 12.35
C ILE A 112 -1.82 -1.16 13.01
N ARG A 113 -2.12 -0.39 14.06
CA ARG A 113 -1.13 0.40 14.80
C ARG A 113 -0.01 -0.48 15.34
N LEU A 114 -0.36 -1.55 16.06
CA LEU A 114 0.63 -2.42 16.68
C LEU A 114 1.50 -3.13 15.64
N ASN A 115 0.90 -3.61 14.55
CA ASN A 115 1.65 -4.33 13.51
C ASN A 115 2.60 -3.42 12.75
N ILE A 116 2.17 -2.20 12.40
CA ILE A 116 3.03 -1.23 11.72
C ILE A 116 4.13 -0.75 12.68
N ASN A 117 3.77 -0.27 13.87
CA ASN A 117 4.75 0.29 14.81
C ASN A 117 5.80 -0.75 15.27
N LYS A 118 5.48 -2.05 15.28
CA LYS A 118 6.46 -3.11 15.58
C LYS A 118 7.49 -3.33 14.48
N LYS A 119 7.11 -3.13 13.21
CA LYS A 119 7.98 -3.36 12.04
C LYS A 119 8.61 -2.08 11.49
N LEU A 120 8.20 -0.92 12.00
CA LEU A 120 8.63 0.38 11.52
C LEU A 120 9.97 0.77 12.17
N ASP A 121 10.97 1.03 11.32
CA ASP A 121 12.24 1.62 11.73
C ASP A 121 12.10 3.15 11.80
N VAL A 122 12.14 3.69 13.01
CA VAL A 122 11.91 5.11 13.30
C VAL A 122 12.97 6.00 12.64
N SER A 123 14.17 5.48 12.39
CA SER A 123 15.26 6.29 11.82
C SER A 123 15.01 6.67 10.36
N ARG A 124 14.38 5.77 9.59
CA ARG A 124 14.24 5.85 8.13
C ARG A 124 12.79 5.98 7.66
N MET A 125 11.82 5.53 8.46
CA MET A 125 10.42 5.40 8.06
C MET A 125 9.51 6.21 8.97
N PHE A 126 8.33 6.53 8.46
CA PHE A 126 7.25 7.13 9.23
C PHE A 126 5.91 6.64 8.70
N ALA A 127 4.86 6.78 9.52
CA ALA A 127 3.50 6.50 9.09
C ALA A 127 2.49 7.38 9.82
N VAL A 128 1.49 7.85 9.07
CA VAL A 128 0.51 8.85 9.48
C VAL A 128 -0.90 8.31 9.23
N TRP A 129 -1.81 8.59 10.15
CA TRP A 129 -3.22 8.24 9.97
C TRP A 129 -3.90 9.16 8.96
N ARG A 130 -4.74 8.56 8.12
CA ARG A 130 -5.68 9.25 7.23
C ARG A 130 -7.14 9.02 7.56
N ILE A 131 -7.37 8.19 8.56
CA ILE A 131 -8.69 7.88 9.05
C ILE A 131 -8.93 8.72 10.30
N ASP A 132 -10.16 9.20 10.42
CA ASP A 132 -10.61 9.83 11.65
C ASP A 132 -10.82 8.77 12.74
N PRO A 133 -10.73 9.18 14.03
CA PRO A 133 -11.12 8.29 15.12
C PRO A 133 -12.59 7.84 14.96
N PRO A 134 -12.92 6.62 15.43
CA PRO A 134 -14.26 6.08 15.34
C PRO A 134 -15.28 6.97 16.06
N TRP A 135 -16.20 7.56 15.31
CA TRP A 135 -17.25 8.43 15.85
C TRP A 135 -18.65 7.81 15.84
N LYS A 136 -18.90 6.87 14.89
CA LYS A 136 -20.22 6.31 14.64
C LYS A 136 -20.59 5.26 15.70
N PRO A 137 -21.64 5.47 16.52
CA PRO A 137 -22.07 4.50 17.51
C PRO A 137 -22.78 3.31 16.86
N ILE A 138 -22.48 2.10 17.32
CA ILE A 138 -23.11 0.85 16.87
C ILE A 138 -23.92 0.26 18.03
N THR A 139 -25.25 0.27 17.91
CA THR A 139 -26.15 -0.31 18.92
C THR A 139 -26.26 -1.83 18.75
N LYS A 140 -26.18 -2.58 19.85
CA LYS A 140 -26.43 -4.04 19.91
C LYS A 140 -27.44 -4.34 21.02
N LYS A 141 -28.39 -5.25 20.77
CA LYS A 141 -29.30 -5.76 21.80
C LYS A 141 -28.60 -6.79 22.69
N GLY A 142 -29.05 -6.91 23.94
CA GLY A 142 -28.61 -7.97 24.84
C GLY A 142 -28.97 -9.36 24.29
N GLN A 143 -28.17 -10.37 24.60
CA GLN A 143 -28.45 -11.75 24.23
C GLN A 143 -29.72 -12.25 24.93
N GLY A 144 -30.53 -13.07 24.26
CA GLY A 144 -31.78 -13.62 24.82
C GLY A 144 -32.97 -12.65 24.88
N LYS A 145 -32.83 -11.40 24.41
CA LYS A 145 -33.95 -10.47 24.31
C LYS A 145 -34.77 -10.69 23.04
N GLU A 146 -36.08 -10.65 23.18
CA GLU A 146 -37.02 -10.73 22.07
C GLU A 146 -36.93 -9.51 21.12
N TRP A 147 -37.60 -9.63 19.97
CA TRP A 147 -37.63 -8.60 18.95
C TRP A 147 -38.49 -7.39 19.36
N ALA A 148 -37.98 -6.55 20.26
CA ALA A 148 -38.62 -5.27 20.61
C ALA A 148 -38.44 -4.21 19.51
N LYS A 149 -39.44 -3.34 19.30
CA LYS A 149 -39.33 -2.16 18.41
C LYS A 149 -38.33 -1.12 18.93
N GLU A 150 -38.15 -1.03 20.25
CA GLU A 150 -37.27 -0.04 20.87
C GLU A 150 -35.80 -0.49 20.88
N LYS A 151 -34.90 0.43 20.51
CA LYS A 151 -33.45 0.23 20.58
C LYS A 151 -32.95 0.60 21.97
N VAL A 152 -32.07 -0.23 22.53
CA VAL A 152 -31.42 -0.04 23.85
C VAL A 152 -30.91 1.40 24.01
N PRO A 153 -31.15 2.08 25.17
CA PRO A 153 -30.59 3.39 25.51
C PRO A 153 -29.09 3.49 25.27
#